data_AF-A0A7L2DP23-F1
#
_entry.id   AF-A0A7L2DP23-F1
#
_cell.length_a   1.000
_cell.length_b   1.000
_cell.length_c   1.000
_cell.angle_alpha   90.00
_cell.angle_beta   90.00
_cell.angle_gamma   90.00
#
_symmetry.space_group_name_H-M   'P 1'
#
loop_
_entity.id
_entity.type
_entity.pdbx_description
1 polymer ?
#
loop_
_entity_poly.entity_id
_entity_poly.type
_entity_poly.pdbx_seq_one_letter_code
_entity_poly.pdbx_strand_id
1 'polypeptide(L)'
;YENKYVKFFRSKPELPPGLNPDPTPSPPSRAPSDPSPSLSKTARRNLKRKEKRKQQQELKNQEGEKQQKLKNEEGEDGLSSTLEKIDLGGGGGGKKEEKKLENSDLSTERSRRMKSLRKKLRQVQELQQRLEQGGIPQPTKEQLEKLGRRKALEEELRGLEMDS
;
A
#
# COMPACT_ATOMS: atom_id res chain seq x y z
N TYR A 1 -8.68 47.12 14.88
CA TYR A 1 -8.81 45.74 14.35
C TYR A 1 -8.03 45.69 13.05
N GLU A 2 -6.87 45.02 13.02
CA GLU A 2 -6.05 44.97 11.81
C GLU A 2 -6.32 43.66 11.05
N ASN A 3 -6.67 43.81 9.77
CA ASN A 3 -7.17 42.73 8.93
C ASN A 3 -6.04 41.72 8.64
N LYS A 4 -6.28 40.44 8.97
CA LYS A 4 -5.28 39.34 8.93
C LYS A 4 -4.65 39.15 7.55
N TYR A 5 -5.32 39.60 6.49
CA TYR A 5 -4.87 39.48 5.10
C TYR A 5 -3.85 40.53 4.67
N VAL A 6 -3.58 41.57 5.47
CA VAL A 6 -2.60 42.62 5.13
C VAL A 6 -1.15 42.22 5.49
N LYS A 7 -0.98 41.26 6.42
CA LYS A 7 0.36 40.84 6.91
C LYS A 7 1.24 40.21 5.82
N PHE A 8 0.64 39.49 4.87
CA PHE A 8 1.38 38.86 3.76
C PHE A 8 1.77 39.85 2.66
N PHE A 9 1.09 41.00 2.57
CA PHE A 9 1.42 42.03 1.57
C PHE A 9 2.63 42.88 1.98
N ARG A 10 2.92 42.98 3.28
CA ARG A 10 4.06 43.76 3.79
C ARG A 10 5.35 42.95 3.91
N SER A 11 5.27 41.62 3.93
CA SER A 11 6.43 40.73 3.90
C SER A 11 6.63 40.15 2.49
N LYS A 12 7.07 40.97 1.53
CA LYS A 12 7.65 40.39 0.31
C LYS A 12 8.95 39.68 0.74
N PRO A 13 9.09 38.37 0.54
CA PRO A 13 10.34 37.70 0.82
C PRO A 13 11.41 38.31 -0.10
N GLU A 14 12.43 38.91 0.51
CA GLU A 14 13.51 39.61 -0.20
C GLU A 14 14.25 38.67 -1.16
N LEU A 15 14.35 37.39 -0.80
CA LEU A 15 15.05 36.37 -1.57
C LEU A 15 14.05 35.36 -2.18
N PRO A 16 14.36 34.85 -3.39
CA PRO A 16 13.55 33.84 -4.03
C PRO A 16 13.49 32.55 -3.19
N PRO A 17 12.40 31.76 -3.31
CA PRO A 17 12.29 30.47 -2.66
C PRO A 17 13.52 29.61 -2.99
N GLY A 18 14.29 29.22 -1.96
CA GLY A 18 15.48 28.40 -2.11
C GLY A 18 16.81 29.12 -1.87
N LEU A 19 16.82 30.45 -1.73
CA LEU A 19 18.02 31.19 -1.35
C LEU A 19 17.86 31.70 0.09
N ASN A 20 18.64 31.15 1.02
CA ASN A 20 18.64 31.58 2.42
C ASN A 20 19.50 32.84 2.58
N PRO A 21 19.14 33.77 3.49
CA PRO A 21 19.98 34.93 3.77
C PRO A 21 21.34 34.47 4.33
N ASP A 22 22.40 35.11 3.84
CA ASP A 22 23.78 34.87 4.27
C ASP A 22 23.89 35.11 5.79
N PRO A 23 24.55 34.23 6.57
CA PRO A 23 24.59 34.35 8.02
C PRO A 23 25.48 35.55 8.41
N THR A 24 24.86 36.71 8.58
CA THR A 24 25.45 37.79 9.37
C THR A 24 25.53 37.32 10.83
N PRO A 25 26.68 37.49 11.51
CA PRO A 25 26.86 36.96 12.86
C PRO A 25 26.07 37.82 13.87
N SER A 26 25.05 37.23 14.50
CA SER A 26 24.41 37.79 15.70
C SER A 26 24.52 36.82 16.89
N PRO A 27 24.55 37.32 18.15
CA PRO A 27 25.24 36.69 19.28
C PRO A 27 24.42 35.56 19.96
N PRO A 28 25.09 34.71 20.77
CA PRO A 28 24.53 33.43 21.19
C PRO A 28 23.58 33.54 22.38
N SER A 29 22.33 33.12 22.23
CA SER A 29 21.45 32.79 23.37
C SER A 29 21.14 31.29 23.43
N ARG A 30 21.96 30.63 24.25
CA ARG A 30 21.69 29.50 25.17
C ARG A 30 20.42 28.64 24.96
N ALA A 31 20.63 27.37 24.64
CA ALA A 31 19.72 26.25 24.98
C ALA A 31 20.57 24.98 25.25
N PRO A 32 20.16 24.08 26.17
CA PRO A 32 21.02 23.07 26.76
C PRO A 32 21.38 21.96 25.77
N SER A 33 22.68 21.65 25.69
CA SER A 33 23.27 20.58 24.90
C SER A 33 23.12 19.24 25.61
N ASP A 34 22.16 18.44 25.13
CA ASP A 34 21.99 17.03 25.45
C ASP A 34 23.16 16.24 24.79
N PRO A 35 23.98 15.46 25.54
CA PRO A 35 25.18 14.81 25.01
C PRO A 35 24.82 13.50 24.29
N SER A 36 24.13 13.62 23.15
CA SER A 36 23.95 12.54 22.19
C SER A 36 24.20 13.08 20.78
N PRO A 37 24.81 12.27 19.90
CA PRO A 37 25.64 12.72 18.79
C PRO A 37 24.86 13.67 17.89
N SER A 38 25.43 14.87 17.69
CA SER A 38 25.38 15.81 16.55
C SER A 38 24.14 15.91 15.62
N LEU A 39 22.98 15.38 15.99
CA LEU A 39 21.81 15.34 15.11
C LEU A 39 20.92 16.56 15.34
N SER A 40 20.73 17.33 14.27
CA SER A 40 19.84 18.49 14.21
C SER A 40 18.42 18.16 14.71
N LYS A 41 17.70 19.16 15.23
CA LYS A 41 16.30 19.01 15.72
C LYS A 41 15.40 18.26 14.74
N THR A 42 15.55 18.53 13.44
CA THR A 42 14.83 17.83 12.36
C THR A 42 15.23 16.36 12.23
N ALA A 43 16.51 16.04 12.34
CA ALA A 43 17.00 14.66 12.32
C ALA A 43 16.43 13.85 13.49
N ARG A 44 16.40 14.43 14.70
CA ARG A 44 15.76 13.80 15.88
C ARG A 44 14.27 13.53 15.66
N ARG A 45 13.53 14.50 15.12
CA ARG A 45 12.08 14.33 14.81
C ARG A 45 11.84 13.25 13.77
N ASN A 46 12.69 13.18 12.74
CA ASN A 46 12.58 12.15 11.70
C ASN A 46 12.91 10.75 12.23
N LEU A 47 13.89 10.63 13.12
CA LEU A 47 14.24 9.35 13.74
C LEU A 47 13.10 8.81 14.60
N LYS A 48 12.50 9.65 15.45
CA LYS A 48 11.28 9.30 16.21
C LYS A 48 10.11 8.90 15.30
N ARG A 49 9.92 9.59 14.17
CA ARG A 49 8.85 9.23 13.22
C ARG A 49 9.12 7.90 12.53
N LYS A 50 10.36 7.61 12.15
CA LYS A 50 10.76 6.31 11.59
C LYS A 50 10.56 5.18 12.60
N GLU A 51 10.94 5.37 13.85
CA GLU A 51 10.77 4.40 14.93
C GLU A 51 9.29 4.09 15.20
N LYS A 52 8.43 5.12 15.28
CA LYS A 52 6.98 4.93 15.44
C LYS A 52 6.33 4.21 14.25
N ARG A 53 6.85 4.41 13.03
CA ARG A 53 6.37 3.70 11.83
C ARG A 53 6.77 2.22 11.85
N LYS A 54 7.97 1.91 12.37
CA LYS A 54 8.46 0.54 12.52
C LYS A 54 7.60 -0.27 13.50
N GLN A 55 7.28 0.30 14.68
CA GLN A 55 6.39 -0.37 15.65
C GLN A 55 5.00 -0.67 15.06
N GLN A 56 4.42 0.24 14.28
CA GLN A 56 3.14 -0.02 13.60
C GLN A 56 3.23 -1.13 12.53
N GLN A 57 4.37 -1.25 11.85
CA GLN A 57 4.59 -2.35 10.91
C GLN A 57 4.76 -3.69 11.62
N GLU A 58 5.49 -3.73 12.75
CA GLU A 58 5.64 -4.97 13.54
C GLU A 58 4.31 -5.45 14.13
N LEU A 59 3.47 -4.55 14.64
CA LEU A 59 2.12 -4.90 15.11
C LEU A 59 1.25 -5.46 13.97
N LYS A 60 1.28 -4.82 12.79
CA LYS A 60 0.53 -5.27 11.62
C LYS A 60 1.03 -6.62 11.07
N ASN A 61 2.34 -6.87 11.16
CA ASN A 61 2.93 -8.14 10.76
C ASN A 61 2.56 -9.27 11.75
N GLN A 62 2.56 -9.01 13.06
CA GLN A 62 2.11 -10.01 14.05
C GLN A 62 0.60 -10.31 13.95
N GLU A 63 -0.24 -9.31 13.67
CA GLU A 63 -1.66 -9.56 13.39
C GLU A 63 -1.86 -10.30 12.06
N GLY A 64 -1.08 -9.98 11.03
CA GLY A 64 -1.11 -10.68 9.74
C GLY A 64 -0.68 -12.15 9.84
N GLU A 65 0.35 -12.44 10.64
CA GLU A 65 0.80 -13.82 10.88
C GLU A 65 -0.19 -14.62 11.72
N LYS A 66 -0.84 -14.02 12.74
CA LYS A 66 -1.94 -14.67 13.48
C LYS A 66 -3.15 -14.95 12.59
N GLN A 67 -3.52 -14.02 11.70
CA GLN A 67 -4.62 -14.21 10.76
C GLN A 67 -4.29 -15.25 9.69
N GLN A 68 -3.05 -15.34 9.20
CA GLN A 68 -2.62 -16.39 8.28
C GLN A 68 -2.56 -17.77 8.95
N LYS A 69 -2.15 -17.85 10.23
CA LYS A 69 -2.14 -19.13 10.96
C LYS A 69 -3.56 -19.65 11.24
N LEU A 70 -4.52 -18.76 11.57
CA LEU A 70 -5.93 -19.14 11.71
C LEU A 70 -6.57 -19.56 10.38
N LYS A 71 -6.22 -18.88 9.27
CA LYS A 71 -6.73 -19.24 7.94
C LYS A 71 -6.26 -20.60 7.41
N ASN A 72 -5.13 -21.11 7.91
CA ASN A 72 -4.61 -22.43 7.54
C ASN A 72 -5.14 -23.55 8.45
N GLU A 73 -5.74 -23.24 9.61
CA GLU A 73 -6.36 -24.23 10.51
C GLU A 73 -7.90 -24.29 10.37
N GLU A 74 -8.56 -23.23 9.88
CA GLU A 74 -10.01 -23.22 9.57
C GLU A 74 -10.30 -23.25 8.05
N GLY A 75 -9.47 -23.96 7.29
CA GLY A 75 -9.79 -24.28 5.91
C GLY A 75 -10.92 -25.31 5.89
N GLU A 76 -12.18 -24.87 5.89
CA GLU A 76 -13.23 -25.31 4.95
C GLU A 76 -14.66 -24.87 5.34
N ASP A 77 -14.98 -24.53 6.60
CA ASP A 77 -16.39 -24.37 7.02
C ASP A 77 -16.87 -22.92 7.32
N GLY A 78 -15.97 -21.93 7.44
CA GLY A 78 -16.33 -20.62 7.98
C GLY A 78 -17.03 -19.65 7.00
N LEU A 79 -16.69 -19.69 5.71
CA LEU A 79 -17.11 -18.67 4.74
C LEU A 79 -18.57 -18.82 4.30
N SER A 80 -19.13 -20.04 4.34
CA SER A 80 -20.55 -20.30 4.05
C SER A 80 -21.46 -19.68 5.11
N SER A 81 -21.08 -19.77 6.39
CA SER A 81 -21.92 -19.32 7.51
C SER A 81 -22.09 -17.80 7.62
N THR A 82 -21.14 -17.03 7.08
CA THR A 82 -21.21 -15.56 7.09
C THR A 82 -22.04 -14.98 5.93
N LEU A 83 -22.19 -15.73 4.83
CA LEU A 83 -23.05 -15.36 3.71
C LEU A 83 -24.53 -15.67 3.98
N GLU A 84 -24.81 -16.77 4.68
CA GLU A 84 -26.18 -17.17 5.05
C GLU A 84 -26.82 -16.28 6.13
N LYS A 85 -26.03 -15.50 6.87
CA LYS A 85 -26.53 -14.57 7.91
C LYS A 85 -26.88 -13.17 7.39
N ILE A 86 -26.74 -12.93 6.09
CA ILE A 86 -27.20 -11.70 5.43
C ILE A 86 -28.48 -12.03 4.64
N ASP A 87 -29.45 -12.65 5.32
CA ASP A 87 -30.80 -12.79 4.78
C ASP A 87 -31.56 -11.48 5.04
N LEU A 88 -31.77 -10.75 3.93
CA LEU A 88 -32.52 -9.51 3.85
C LEU A 88 -33.98 -9.77 4.23
N GLY A 89 -34.38 -9.31 5.42
CA GLY A 89 -35.79 -9.12 5.74
C GLY A 89 -36.39 -8.03 4.85
N GLY A 90 -37.17 -8.42 3.85
CA GLY A 90 -37.91 -7.47 2.99
C GLY A 90 -38.52 -8.15 1.78
N GLY A 91 -39.75 -8.64 1.92
CA GLY A 91 -40.41 -9.52 0.95
C GLY A 91 -40.81 -8.89 -0.39
N GLY A 92 -41.11 -9.77 -1.35
CA GLY A 92 -41.76 -9.41 -2.61
C GLY A 92 -41.44 -10.42 -3.71
N GLY A 93 -42.43 -11.19 -4.14
CA GLY A 93 -42.28 -12.35 -5.02
C GLY A 93 -41.57 -12.09 -6.34
N GLY A 94 -40.79 -13.09 -6.78
CA GLY A 94 -40.10 -13.06 -8.08
C GLY A 94 -39.15 -14.23 -8.33
N LYS A 95 -39.52 -15.47 -7.95
CA LYS A 95 -38.66 -16.65 -8.15
C LYS A 95 -38.55 -17.01 -9.64
N LYS A 96 -37.66 -16.35 -10.40
CA LYS A 96 -37.01 -16.87 -11.63
C LYS A 96 -35.95 -15.96 -12.31
N GLU A 97 -35.76 -14.70 -11.92
CA GLU A 97 -34.81 -13.79 -12.62
C GLU A 97 -33.49 -13.48 -11.90
N GLU A 98 -33.35 -13.79 -10.61
CA GLU A 98 -32.17 -13.38 -9.82
C GLU A 98 -30.86 -14.08 -10.22
N LYS A 99 -30.92 -15.38 -10.61
CA LYS A 99 -29.72 -16.14 -10.99
C LYS A 99 -29.00 -15.63 -12.23
N LYS A 100 -29.67 -14.86 -13.11
CA LYS A 100 -29.07 -14.37 -14.36
C LYS A 100 -28.29 -13.07 -14.15
N LEU A 101 -28.68 -12.26 -13.16
CA LEU A 101 -28.03 -10.99 -12.86
C LEU A 101 -26.73 -11.21 -12.05
N GLU A 102 -26.75 -12.03 -11.00
CA GLU A 102 -25.55 -12.36 -10.22
C GLU A 102 -24.45 -13.04 -11.07
N ASN A 103 -24.82 -13.99 -11.92
CA ASN A 103 -23.85 -14.65 -12.80
C ASN A 103 -23.20 -13.68 -13.80
N SER A 104 -23.91 -12.63 -14.22
CA SER A 104 -23.36 -11.63 -15.13
C SER A 104 -22.33 -10.75 -14.43
N ASP A 105 -22.59 -10.31 -13.19
CA ASP A 105 -21.64 -9.52 -12.42
C ASP A 105 -20.38 -10.33 -12.07
N LEU A 106 -20.55 -11.58 -11.60
CA LEU A 106 -19.42 -12.49 -11.33
C LEU A 106 -18.59 -12.76 -12.58
N SER A 107 -19.23 -12.92 -13.74
CA SER A 107 -18.55 -13.10 -15.03
C SER A 107 -17.75 -11.86 -15.46
N THR A 108 -18.27 -10.64 -15.22
CA THR A 108 -17.51 -9.41 -15.51
C THR A 108 -16.34 -9.20 -14.55
N GLU A 109 -16.54 -9.46 -13.25
CA GLU A 109 -15.47 -9.41 -12.25
C GLU A 109 -14.35 -10.41 -12.56
N ARG A 110 -14.74 -11.65 -12.89
CA ARG A 110 -13.81 -12.69 -13.35
C ARG A 110 -13.04 -12.26 -14.59
N SER A 111 -13.73 -11.71 -15.58
CA SER A 111 -13.11 -11.21 -16.81
C SER A 111 -12.09 -10.10 -16.54
N ARG A 112 -12.39 -9.19 -15.61
CA ARG A 112 -11.44 -8.16 -15.15
C ARG A 112 -10.24 -8.78 -14.43
N ARG A 113 -10.48 -9.79 -13.58
CA ARG A 113 -9.44 -10.51 -12.83
C ARG A 113 -8.50 -11.28 -13.75
N MET A 114 -9.02 -12.04 -14.71
CA MET A 114 -8.22 -12.71 -15.75
C MET A 114 -7.34 -11.73 -16.53
N LYS A 115 -7.90 -10.59 -16.97
CA LYS A 115 -7.12 -9.55 -17.68
C LYS A 115 -6.00 -8.97 -16.80
N SER A 116 -6.29 -8.75 -15.52
CA SER A 116 -5.30 -8.26 -14.54
C SER A 116 -4.17 -9.26 -14.32
N LEU A 117 -4.49 -10.55 -14.11
CA LEU A 117 -3.50 -11.61 -13.93
C LEU A 117 -2.63 -11.79 -15.17
N ARG A 118 -3.21 -11.80 -16.37
CA ARG A 118 -2.47 -11.83 -17.64
C ARG A 118 -1.53 -10.64 -17.80
N LYS A 119 -1.93 -9.45 -17.32
CA LYS A 119 -1.06 -8.26 -17.32
C LYS A 119 0.11 -8.42 -16.33
N LYS A 120 -0.16 -8.88 -15.10
CA LYS A 120 0.89 -9.15 -14.11
C LYS A 120 1.88 -10.20 -14.62
N LEU A 121 1.40 -11.27 -15.25
CA LEU A 121 2.25 -12.32 -15.80
C LEU A 121 3.19 -11.79 -16.89
N ARG A 122 2.69 -10.96 -17.80
CA ARG A 122 3.52 -10.27 -18.80
C ARG A 122 4.59 -9.38 -18.18
N GLN A 123 4.24 -8.59 -17.17
CA GLN A 123 5.22 -7.75 -16.46
C GLN A 123 6.31 -8.58 -15.78
N VAL A 124 5.95 -9.72 -15.20
CA VAL A 124 6.92 -10.64 -14.58
C VAL A 124 7.82 -11.28 -15.64
N GLN A 125 7.29 -11.66 -16.80
CA GLN A 125 8.08 -12.19 -17.93
C GLN A 125 9.04 -11.14 -18.50
N GLU A 126 8.60 -9.90 -18.69
CA GLU A 126 9.46 -8.78 -19.12
C GLU A 126 10.58 -8.53 -18.09
N LEU A 127 10.25 -8.59 -16.80
CA LEU A 127 11.24 -8.43 -15.73
C LEU A 127 12.26 -9.56 -15.74
N GLN A 128 11.82 -10.81 -15.94
CA GLN A 128 12.70 -11.96 -16.12
C GLN A 128 13.62 -11.79 -17.34
N GLN A 129 13.05 -11.40 -18.49
CA GLN A 129 13.81 -11.20 -19.71
C GLN A 129 14.89 -10.11 -19.54
N ARG A 130 14.56 -9.00 -18.87
CA ARG A 130 15.55 -7.94 -18.56
C ARG A 130 16.67 -8.41 -17.64
N LEU A 131 16.37 -9.32 -16.72
CA LEU A 131 17.39 -9.94 -15.86
C LEU A 131 18.30 -10.88 -16.66
N GLU A 132 17.73 -11.71 -17.51
CA GLU A 132 18.46 -12.63 -18.40
C GLU A 132 19.34 -11.87 -19.40
N GLN A 133 18.86 -10.73 -19.92
CA GLN A 133 19.62 -9.84 -20.79
C GLN A 133 20.72 -9.05 -20.04
N GLY A 134 20.83 -9.19 -18.71
CA GLY A 134 21.78 -8.45 -17.89
C GLY A 134 21.47 -6.96 -17.75
N GLY A 135 20.27 -6.51 -18.14
CA GLY A 135 19.83 -5.12 -18.00
C GLY A 135 19.57 -4.71 -16.54
N ILE A 136 19.47 -5.69 -15.63
CA ILE A 136 19.35 -5.48 -14.19
C ILE A 136 20.52 -6.22 -13.50
N PRO A 137 21.65 -5.54 -13.24
CA PRO A 137 22.86 -6.17 -12.69
C PRO A 137 22.70 -6.64 -11.23
N GLN A 138 21.82 -6.00 -10.45
CA GLN A 138 21.40 -6.49 -9.13
C GLN A 138 19.88 -6.38 -9.00
N PRO A 139 19.12 -7.49 -9.06
CA PRO A 139 17.69 -7.48 -8.82
C PRO A 139 17.38 -7.02 -7.40
N THR A 140 16.42 -6.10 -7.26
CA THR A 140 15.95 -5.68 -5.94
C THR A 140 15.10 -6.78 -5.30
N LYS A 141 15.00 -6.77 -3.96
CA LYS A 141 14.19 -7.76 -3.21
C LYS A 141 12.75 -7.84 -3.72
N GLU A 142 12.15 -6.69 -4.04
CA GLU A 142 10.80 -6.62 -4.59
C GLU A 142 10.69 -7.28 -5.97
N GLN A 143 11.73 -7.16 -6.81
CA GLN A 143 11.76 -7.80 -8.13
C GLN A 143 11.88 -9.33 -8.01
N LEU A 144 12.69 -9.81 -7.07
CA LEU A 144 12.79 -11.23 -6.76
C LEU A 144 11.47 -11.79 -6.22
N GLU A 145 10.78 -11.05 -5.34
CA GLU A 145 9.45 -11.44 -4.88
C GLU A 145 8.43 -11.49 -6.02
N LYS A 146 8.47 -10.53 -6.96
CA LYS A 146 7.59 -10.56 -8.15
C LYS A 146 7.83 -11.79 -9.02
N LEU A 147 9.09 -12.18 -9.21
CA LEU A 147 9.45 -13.42 -9.91
C LEU A 147 9.00 -14.66 -9.14
N GLY A 148 9.20 -14.70 -7.83
CA GLY A 148 8.78 -15.82 -6.98
C GLY A 148 7.26 -16.04 -7.00
N ARG A 149 6.48 -14.95 -7.14
CA ARG A 149 5.01 -15.03 -7.26
C ARG A 149 4.51 -15.45 -8.64
N ARG A 150 5.38 -15.67 -9.62
CA ARG A 150 5.00 -16.06 -10.99
C ARG A 150 4.10 -17.29 -11.00
N LYS A 151 4.51 -18.37 -10.31
CA LYS A 151 3.77 -19.64 -10.29
C LYS A 151 2.36 -19.48 -9.69
N ALA A 152 2.24 -18.71 -8.61
CA ALA A 152 0.95 -18.41 -8.00
C ALA A 152 0.01 -17.62 -8.93
N LEU A 153 0.55 -16.70 -9.73
CA LEU A 153 -0.23 -15.96 -10.74
C LEU A 153 -0.72 -16.89 -11.88
N GLU A 154 0.10 -17.86 -12.29
CA GLU A 154 -0.26 -18.86 -13.30
C GLU A 154 -1.34 -19.83 -12.78
N GLU A 155 -1.22 -20.28 -11.52
CA GLU A 155 -2.22 -21.14 -10.86
C GLU A 155 -3.56 -20.42 -10.68
N GLU A 156 -3.56 -19.17 -10.18
CA GLU A 156 -4.78 -18.37 -10.04
C GLU A 156 -5.46 -18.13 -11.39
N LEU A 157 -4.67 -17.84 -12.44
CA LEU A 157 -5.20 -17.65 -13.78
C LEU A 157 -5.84 -18.95 -14.31
N ARG A 158 -5.17 -20.10 -14.11
CA ARG A 158 -5.66 -21.42 -14.54
C ARG A 158 -6.97 -21.77 -13.83
N GLY A 159 -7.09 -21.53 -12.52
CA GLY A 159 -8.35 -21.73 -11.79
C GLY A 159 -9.49 -20.91 -12.40
N LEU A 160 -9.22 -19.61 -12.65
CA LEU A 160 -10.16 -18.73 -13.33
C LEU A 160 -10.38 -19.04 -14.81
N GLU A 161 -9.68 -19.99 -15.42
CA GLU A 161 -9.99 -20.50 -16.76
C GLU A 161 -10.82 -21.78 -16.69
N MET A 162 -10.62 -22.62 -15.67
CA MET A 162 -11.36 -23.88 -15.47
C MET A 162 -12.78 -23.68 -14.95
N ASP A 163 -13.04 -22.70 -14.08
CA ASP A 163 -14.41 -22.50 -13.57
C ASP A 163 -15.36 -21.82 -14.59
N SER A 164 -14.92 -21.64 -15.85
CA SER A 164 -15.50 -20.74 -16.86
C SER A 164 -16.28 -21.50 -17.93
#